data_AF-A0A971QBL1-F1
#
_entry.id   AF-A0A971QBL1-F1
#
_cell.length_a   1.000
_cell.length_b   1.000
_cell.length_c   1.000
_cell.angle_alpha   90.00
_cell.angle_beta   90.00
_cell.angle_gamma   90.00
#
_symmetry.space_group_name_H-M   'P 1'
#
loop_
_entity.id
_entity.type
_entity.pdbx_description
1 polymer ?
#
loop_
_entity_poly.entity_id
_entity_poly.type
_entity_poly.pdbx_seq_one_letter_code
_entity_poly.pdbx_strand_id
1 'polypeptide(L)'
;MPRAIIIVDHGSRREAANGMLDDVAVLLRALTVDRVYVAHMELAEPTVSQAFAAAVADGADDVFVFPYFLSPGRHSREDIPRLCAEAAHHHPGIRWHCTGPIGLDPLMAQLVLRRVEHCERSGYSCDACPDRRICDPPARGEEVDDSFTSRETP
;
A
#
# COMPACT_ATOMS: atom_id res chain seq x y z
N MET A 1 -8.00 -22.31 1.01
CA MET A 1 -6.62 -22.02 0.57
C MET A 1 -6.23 -20.69 1.20
N PRO A 2 -5.36 -20.67 2.23
CA PRO A 2 -5.01 -19.44 2.94
C PRO A 2 -4.20 -18.50 2.04
N ARG A 3 -4.74 -17.31 1.80
CA ARG A 3 -4.11 -16.28 0.96
C ARG A 3 -3.33 -15.27 1.81
N ALA A 4 -2.19 -14.85 1.30
CA ALA A 4 -1.40 -13.74 1.84
C ALA A 4 -1.24 -12.61 0.81
N ILE A 5 -1.18 -11.38 1.30
CA ILE A 5 -0.90 -10.17 0.53
C ILE A 5 0.42 -9.58 1.05
N ILE A 6 1.37 -9.34 0.16
CA ILE A 6 2.63 -8.65 0.45
C ILE A 6 2.58 -7.31 -0.28
N ILE A 7 2.52 -6.20 0.45
CA ILE A 7 2.67 -4.87 -0.15
C ILE A 7 4.15 -4.48 -0.17
N VAL A 8 4.61 -3.98 -1.32
CA VAL A 8 6.02 -3.73 -1.58
C VAL A 8 6.25 -2.31 -2.06
N ASP A 9 7.10 -1.55 -1.37
CA ASP A 9 7.61 -0.29 -1.89
C ASP A 9 9.13 -0.38 -2.18
N HIS A 10 9.76 0.77 -2.41
CA HIS A 10 11.19 0.85 -2.62
C HIS A 10 12.02 0.53 -1.38
N GLY A 11 11.51 0.89 -0.19
CA GLY A 11 12.29 1.12 1.01
C GLY A 11 13.06 2.42 0.98
N SER A 12 13.36 2.93 2.16
CA SER A 12 14.01 4.20 2.39
C SER A 12 14.98 4.11 3.56
N ARG A 13 16.08 4.86 3.48
CA ARG A 13 17.01 5.04 4.60
C ARG A 13 16.40 5.84 5.76
N ARG A 14 15.32 6.56 5.49
CA ARG A 14 14.53 7.29 6.51
C ARG A 14 13.45 6.36 7.02
N GLU A 15 13.60 5.88 8.25
CA GLU A 15 12.67 4.96 8.92
C GLU A 15 11.21 5.45 8.89
N ALA A 16 10.99 6.75 9.14
CA ALA A 16 9.66 7.35 9.10
C ALA A 16 8.95 7.22 7.72
N ALA A 17 9.70 7.09 6.62
CA ALA A 17 9.11 6.86 5.30
C ALA A 17 8.64 5.40 5.13
N ASN A 18 9.35 4.44 5.74
CA ASN A 18 8.98 3.03 5.70
C ASN A 18 7.72 2.77 6.53
N GLY A 19 7.55 3.48 7.66
CA GLY A 19 6.38 3.36 8.54
C GLY A 19 5.04 3.70 7.85
N MET A 20 5.07 4.49 6.76
CA MET A 20 3.86 4.74 5.97
C MET A 20 3.29 3.44 5.37
N LEU A 21 4.15 2.51 4.96
CA LEU A 21 3.71 1.23 4.40
C LEU A 21 3.14 0.31 5.50
N ASP A 22 3.65 0.41 6.73
CA ASP A 22 3.05 -0.28 7.89
C ASP A 22 1.64 0.24 8.20
N ASP A 23 1.44 1.56 8.14
CA ASP A 23 0.11 2.17 8.30
C ASP A 23 -0.84 1.63 7.21
N VAL A 24 -0.40 1.57 5.96
CA VAL A 24 -1.19 0.96 4.87
C VAL A 24 -1.54 -0.49 5.17
N ALA A 25 -0.59 -1.27 5.70
CA ALA A 25 -0.85 -2.66 6.08
C ALA A 25 -1.90 -2.78 7.19
N VAL A 26 -1.90 -1.89 8.19
CA VAL A 26 -2.96 -1.83 9.22
C VAL A 26 -4.34 -1.62 8.58
N LEU A 27 -4.42 -0.74 7.59
CA LEU A 27 -5.67 -0.44 6.89
C LEU A 27 -6.17 -1.61 6.05
N LEU A 28 -5.25 -2.30 5.36
CA LEU A 28 -5.60 -3.49 4.62
C LEU A 28 -6.09 -4.60 5.56
N ARG A 29 -5.41 -4.83 6.68
CA ARG A 29 -5.82 -5.83 7.69
C ARG A 29 -7.20 -5.57 8.28
N ALA A 30 -7.65 -4.32 8.30
CA ALA A 30 -9.01 -3.97 8.73
C ALA A 30 -10.08 -4.31 7.67
N LEU A 31 -9.70 -4.52 6.41
CA LEU A 31 -10.59 -4.71 5.27
C LEU A 31 -10.59 -6.14 4.70
N THR A 32 -9.67 -7.00 5.14
CA THR A 32 -9.58 -8.39 4.68
C THR A 32 -9.24 -9.36 5.81
N VAL A 33 -9.62 -10.62 5.62
CA VAL A 33 -9.20 -11.76 6.45
C VAL A 33 -7.84 -12.34 6.03
N ASP A 34 -7.32 -11.89 4.87
CA ASP A 34 -6.00 -12.31 4.39
C ASP A 34 -4.89 -11.80 5.31
N ARG A 35 -3.79 -12.55 5.40
CA ARG A 35 -2.60 -12.06 6.09
C ARG A 35 -1.90 -11.01 5.23
N VAL A 36 -1.58 -9.87 5.82
CA VAL A 36 -0.90 -8.77 5.12
C VAL A 36 0.50 -8.59 5.68
N TYR A 37 1.49 -8.58 4.79
CA TYR A 37 2.91 -8.36 5.10
C TYR A 37 3.41 -7.13 4.35
N VAL A 38 4.42 -6.49 4.93
CA VAL A 38 5.15 -5.39 4.33
C VAL A 38 6.50 -5.92 3.85
N ALA A 39 6.93 -5.43 2.69
CA ALA A 39 8.30 -5.64 2.24
C ALA A 39 8.84 -4.41 1.50
N HIS A 40 10.15 -4.35 1.41
CA HIS A 40 10.88 -3.32 0.71
C HIS A 40 11.79 -3.97 -0.34
N MET A 41 11.90 -3.34 -1.51
CA MET A 41 12.79 -3.82 -2.57
C MET A 41 14.26 -3.70 -2.17
N GLU A 42 14.61 -2.62 -1.50
CA GLU A 42 15.97 -2.29 -1.09
C GLU A 42 15.97 -1.37 0.14
N LEU A 43 17.15 -1.07 0.70
CA LEU A 43 17.39 -0.03 1.71
C LEU A 43 16.73 -0.21 3.09
N ALA A 44 15.76 -1.11 3.22
CA ALA A 44 15.03 -1.40 4.43
C ALA A 44 14.65 -2.89 4.51
N GLU A 45 14.34 -3.34 5.72
CA GLU A 45 13.77 -4.65 5.99
C GLU A 45 12.33 -4.48 6.48
N PRO A 46 11.44 -5.46 6.24
CA PRO A 46 11.67 -6.76 5.61
C PRO A 46 11.90 -6.69 4.10
N THR A 47 12.77 -7.55 3.56
CA THR A 47 12.94 -7.76 2.11
C THR A 47 11.77 -8.58 1.55
N VAL A 48 11.56 -8.53 0.23
CA VAL A 48 10.54 -9.35 -0.45
C VAL A 48 10.68 -10.84 -0.12
N SER A 49 11.91 -11.36 -0.06
CA SER A 49 12.17 -12.77 0.29
C SER A 49 11.78 -13.09 1.74
N GLN A 50 12.13 -12.22 2.70
CA GLN A 50 11.76 -12.39 4.11
C GLN A 50 10.23 -12.39 4.30
N ALA A 51 9.52 -11.44 3.66
CA ALA A 51 8.06 -11.39 3.75
C ALA A 51 7.39 -12.59 3.08
N PHE A 52 7.92 -13.07 1.95
CA PHE A 52 7.42 -14.27 1.28
C PHE A 52 7.60 -15.51 2.15
N ALA A 53 8.79 -15.70 2.73
CA ALA A 53 9.06 -16.81 3.62
C ALA A 53 8.15 -16.79 4.87
N ALA A 54 7.90 -15.60 5.44
CA ALA A 54 6.98 -15.44 6.57
C ALA A 54 5.53 -15.82 6.19
N ALA A 55 5.05 -15.35 5.03
CA ALA A 55 3.72 -15.71 4.53
C ALA A 55 3.56 -17.23 4.38
N VAL A 56 4.57 -17.89 3.80
CA VAL A 56 4.57 -19.36 3.62
C VAL A 56 4.67 -20.08 4.97
N ALA A 57 5.51 -19.61 5.90
CA ALA A 57 5.64 -20.20 7.23
C ALA A 57 4.33 -20.11 8.03
N ASP A 58 3.55 -19.06 7.84
CA ASP A 58 2.23 -18.91 8.43
C ASP A 58 1.17 -19.80 7.74
N GLY A 59 1.53 -20.50 6.66
CA GLY A 59 0.67 -21.48 5.98
C GLY A 59 -0.08 -20.92 4.77
N ALA A 60 0.37 -19.81 4.18
CA ALA A 60 -0.16 -19.36 2.90
C ALA A 60 0.14 -20.37 1.79
N ASP A 61 -0.84 -20.69 0.96
CA ASP A 61 -0.69 -21.48 -0.27
C ASP A 61 -0.82 -20.63 -1.55
N ASP A 62 -1.23 -19.37 -1.38
CA ASP A 62 -1.39 -18.37 -2.43
C ASP A 62 -0.86 -17.00 -1.97
N VAL A 63 0.15 -16.46 -2.65
CA VAL A 63 0.83 -15.21 -2.27
C VAL A 63 0.63 -14.14 -3.35
N PHE A 64 -0.10 -13.08 -3.02
CA PHE A 64 -0.26 -11.92 -3.89
C PHE A 64 0.72 -10.83 -3.49
N VAL A 65 1.50 -10.36 -4.46
CA VAL A 65 2.47 -9.29 -4.25
C VAL A 65 1.96 -8.03 -4.94
N PHE A 66 1.77 -6.98 -4.17
CA PHE A 66 1.24 -5.70 -4.61
C PHE A 66 2.32 -4.62 -4.59
N PRO A 67 2.76 -4.12 -5.76
CA PRO A 67 3.65 -2.96 -5.83
C PRO A 67 2.93 -1.69 -5.36
N TYR A 68 3.30 -1.15 -4.21
CA TYR A 68 2.74 0.08 -3.66
C TYR A 68 3.33 1.32 -4.33
N PHE A 69 3.06 1.47 -5.63
CA PHE A 69 3.54 2.55 -6.47
C PHE A 69 2.39 3.27 -7.18
N LEU A 70 2.47 4.60 -7.30
CA LEU A 70 1.45 5.38 -8.01
C LEU A 70 1.44 5.16 -9.52
N SER A 71 2.57 4.77 -10.11
CA SER A 71 2.69 4.64 -11.56
C SER A 71 3.37 3.33 -11.94
N PRO A 72 2.96 2.70 -13.06
CA PRO A 72 3.66 1.55 -13.59
C PRO A 72 5.05 1.95 -14.10
N GLY A 73 6.02 1.09 -13.82
CA GLY A 73 7.40 1.28 -14.25
C GLY A 73 8.21 -0.02 -14.15
N ARG A 74 9.52 0.08 -14.41
CA ARG A 74 10.47 -1.04 -14.36
C ARG A 74 10.34 -1.85 -13.06
N HIS A 75 10.20 -1.17 -11.93
CA HIS A 75 10.09 -1.82 -10.62
C HIS A 75 8.87 -2.73 -10.50
N SER A 76 7.68 -2.23 -10.86
CA SER A 76 6.44 -3.03 -10.83
C SER A 76 6.39 -4.14 -11.88
N ARG A 77 7.07 -3.97 -13.03
CA ARG A 77 6.95 -4.88 -14.20
C ARG A 77 8.05 -5.92 -14.29
N GLU A 78 9.22 -5.64 -13.74
CA GLU A 78 10.41 -6.47 -13.90
C GLU A 78 11.05 -6.80 -12.55
N ASP A 79 11.40 -5.79 -11.75
CA ASP A 79 12.19 -6.03 -10.54
C ASP A 79 11.42 -6.79 -9.45
N ILE A 80 10.18 -6.39 -9.13
CA ILE A 80 9.36 -7.10 -8.13
C ILE A 80 9.05 -8.54 -8.60
N PRO A 81 8.55 -8.78 -9.84
CA PRO A 81 8.37 -10.13 -10.34
C PRO A 81 9.63 -11.00 -10.26
N ARG A 82 10.82 -10.43 -10.54
CA ARG A 82 12.10 -11.14 -10.38
C ARG A 82 12.37 -11.51 -8.92
N LEU A 83 12.23 -10.55 -7.99
CA LEU A 83 12.43 -10.80 -6.55
C LEU A 83 11.44 -11.86 -6.02
N CYS A 84 10.19 -11.84 -6.48
CA CYS A 84 9.19 -12.85 -6.13
C CYS A 84 9.54 -14.22 -6.69
N ALA A 85 10.02 -14.31 -7.93
CA ALA A 85 10.46 -15.57 -8.53
C ALA A 85 11.66 -16.17 -7.78
N GLU A 86 12.62 -15.33 -7.38
CA GLU A 86 13.77 -15.73 -6.55
C GLU A 86 13.32 -16.25 -5.19
N ALA A 87 12.41 -15.55 -4.50
CA ALA A 87 11.86 -15.99 -3.23
C ALA A 87 11.09 -17.31 -3.38
N ALA A 88 10.21 -17.40 -4.37
CA ALA A 88 9.38 -18.58 -4.62
C ALA A 88 10.20 -19.84 -4.98
N HIS A 89 11.41 -19.68 -5.52
CA HIS A 89 12.31 -20.81 -5.79
C HIS A 89 12.60 -21.66 -4.54
N HIS A 90 12.57 -21.05 -3.35
CA HIS A 90 12.77 -21.73 -2.07
C HIS A 90 11.49 -22.38 -1.50
N HIS A 91 10.34 -22.18 -2.13
CA HIS A 91 9.03 -22.62 -1.63
C HIS A 91 8.23 -23.34 -2.74
N PRO A 92 8.66 -24.55 -3.15
CA PRO A 92 7.98 -25.30 -4.21
C PRO A 92 6.54 -25.63 -3.81
N GLY A 93 5.60 -25.42 -4.73
CA GLY A 93 4.17 -25.67 -4.52
C GLY A 93 3.34 -24.46 -4.09
N ILE A 94 3.98 -23.33 -3.78
CA ILE A 94 3.29 -22.07 -3.49
C ILE A 94 2.87 -21.39 -4.79
N ARG A 95 1.58 -21.03 -4.90
CA ARG A 95 1.09 -20.18 -5.97
C ARG A 95 1.39 -18.73 -5.64
N TRP A 96 1.81 -17.95 -6.63
CA TRP A 96 2.09 -16.54 -6.42
C TRP A 96 1.79 -15.70 -7.65
N HIS A 97 1.39 -14.46 -7.40
CA HIS A 97 1.03 -13.50 -8.44
C HIS A 97 1.48 -12.10 -8.06
N CYS A 98 2.16 -11.42 -8.98
CA CYS A 98 2.33 -9.96 -8.88
C CYS A 98 1.13 -9.27 -9.53
N THR A 99 0.53 -8.35 -8.80
CA THR A 99 -0.56 -7.51 -9.30
C THR A 99 -0.02 -6.26 -10.00
N GLY A 100 -0.90 -5.48 -10.63
CA GLY A 100 -0.56 -4.13 -11.06
C GLY A 100 -0.35 -3.20 -9.86
N PRO A 101 0.49 -2.15 -10.00
CA PRO A 101 0.59 -1.10 -9.00
C PRO A 101 -0.72 -0.32 -8.92
N ILE A 102 -0.83 0.62 -7.96
CA ILE A 102 -1.99 1.52 -7.80
C ILE A 102 -2.41 2.12 -9.16
N GLY A 103 -1.44 2.70 -9.87
CA GLY A 103 -1.61 3.10 -11.26
C GLY A 103 -2.79 4.04 -11.51
N LEU A 104 -3.34 3.95 -12.73
CA LEU A 104 -4.54 4.68 -13.12
C LEU A 104 -5.78 3.90 -12.69
N ASP A 105 -6.43 4.37 -11.63
CA ASP A 105 -7.68 3.83 -11.12
C ASP A 105 -8.68 4.96 -10.85
N PRO A 106 -9.99 4.81 -11.16
CA PRO A 106 -11.00 5.81 -10.83
C PRO A 106 -11.03 6.23 -9.35
N LEU A 107 -10.69 5.33 -8.42
CA LEU A 107 -10.60 5.64 -6.99
C LEU A 107 -9.46 6.62 -6.68
N MET A 108 -8.40 6.64 -7.50
CA MET A 108 -7.34 7.64 -7.35
C MET A 108 -7.81 9.04 -7.72
N ALA A 109 -8.63 9.15 -8.77
CA ALA A 109 -9.26 10.44 -9.12
C ALA A 109 -10.18 10.92 -7.99
N GLN A 110 -10.97 10.01 -7.40
CA GLN A 110 -11.81 10.32 -6.24
C GLN A 110 -10.99 10.75 -5.02
N LEU A 111 -9.87 10.07 -4.74
CA LEU A 111 -8.97 10.44 -3.65
C LEU A 111 -8.40 11.85 -3.85
N VAL A 112 -7.99 12.20 -5.08
CA VAL A 112 -7.51 13.56 -5.38
C VAL A 112 -8.60 14.60 -5.10
N LEU A 113 -9.82 14.38 -5.58
CA LEU A 113 -10.95 15.29 -5.31
C LEU A 113 -11.23 15.41 -3.81
N ARG A 114 -11.23 14.30 -3.06
CA ARG A 114 -11.40 14.33 -1.59
C ARG A 114 -10.33 15.16 -0.88
N ARG A 115 -9.08 15.16 -1.38
CA ARG A 115 -8.02 16.00 -0.81
C ARG A 115 -8.27 17.49 -1.09
N VAL A 116 -8.73 17.83 -2.29
CA VAL A 116 -9.11 19.22 -2.64
C VAL A 116 -10.29 19.69 -1.80
N GLU A 117 -11.36 18.91 -1.71
CA GLU A 117 -12.54 19.24 -0.92
C GLU A 117 -12.23 19.40 0.56
N HIS A 118 -11.29 18.60 1.10
CA HIS A 118 -10.79 18.78 2.46
C HIS A 118 -10.18 20.18 2.64
N CYS A 119 -9.36 20.63 1.70
CA CYS A 119 -8.77 21.96 1.75
C CYS A 119 -9.82 23.07 1.69
N GLU A 120 -10.83 22.95 0.82
CA GLU A 120 -11.91 23.93 0.71
C GLU A 120 -12.69 24.04 2.03
N ARG A 121 -13.02 22.90 2.65
CA ARG A 121 -13.72 22.83 3.93
C ARG A 121 -12.90 23.37 5.10
N SER A 122 -11.58 23.15 5.08
CA SER A 122 -10.66 23.68 6.09
C SER A 122 -10.33 25.17 5.90
N GLY A 123 -11.02 25.86 4.98
CA GLY A 123 -10.79 27.27 4.66
C GLY A 123 -9.38 27.53 4.11
N TYR A 124 -8.82 26.53 3.43
CA TYR A 124 -7.42 26.50 2.97
C TYR A 124 -6.40 26.66 4.09
N SER A 125 -6.77 26.35 5.34
CA SER A 125 -5.90 26.54 6.49
C SER A 125 -5.50 25.20 7.11
N CYS A 126 -4.27 25.15 7.60
CA CYS A 126 -3.71 24.05 8.38
C CYS A 126 -2.92 24.70 9.50
N ASP A 127 -3.33 24.46 10.74
CA ASP A 127 -2.68 25.04 11.92
C ASP A 127 -1.26 24.48 12.13
N ALA A 128 -0.95 23.32 11.54
CA ALA A 128 0.36 22.69 11.57
C ALA A 128 1.30 23.13 10.44
N CYS A 129 0.86 23.97 9.50
CA CYS A 129 1.58 24.26 8.26
C CYS A 129 2.15 25.69 8.24
N PRO A 130 3.44 25.89 7.90
CA PRO A 130 4.14 27.15 8.12
C PRO A 130 3.61 28.35 7.31
N ASP A 131 2.94 28.14 6.19
CA ASP A 131 2.42 29.20 5.32
C ASP A 131 0.89 29.20 5.14
N ARG A 132 0.17 28.31 5.86
CA ARG A 132 -1.27 28.05 5.66
C ARG A 132 -1.65 27.79 4.20
N ARG A 133 -0.76 27.20 3.38
CA ARG A 133 -1.07 26.78 1.99
C ARG A 133 -0.99 25.27 1.80
N ILE A 134 -0.62 24.55 2.85
CA ILE A 134 -0.71 23.10 2.92
C ILE A 134 -1.96 22.79 3.74
N CYS A 135 -2.74 21.81 3.31
CA CYS A 135 -3.99 21.37 3.94
C CYS A 135 -3.99 19.85 3.89
N ASP A 136 -3.14 19.25 4.70
CA ASP A 136 -3.07 17.80 4.80
C ASP A 136 -4.18 17.32 5.75
N PRO A 137 -5.01 16.36 5.30
CA PRO A 137 -5.87 15.64 6.21
C PRO A 137 -5.04 15.03 7.35
N PRO A 138 -5.58 15.03 8.58
CA PRO A 138 -4.89 14.42 9.71
C PRO A 138 -4.52 12.97 9.37
N ALA A 139 -3.29 12.58 9.72
CA ALA A 139 -2.83 11.21 9.63
C ALA A 139 -3.57 10.37 10.68
N ARG A 140 -4.80 9.94 10.34
CA ARG A 140 -5.77 9.13 11.12
C ARG A 140 -5.84 9.33 12.64
N GLY A 141 -7.03 9.73 13.07
CA GLY A 141 -7.46 9.85 14.47
C GLY A 141 -8.67 10.79 14.62
N GLU A 142 -8.91 11.63 13.62
CA GLU A 142 -10.06 12.54 13.56
C GLU A 142 -10.97 12.13 12.40
N GLU A 143 -12.26 12.02 12.70
CA GLU A 143 -13.30 11.43 11.87
C GLU A 143 -13.30 11.95 10.42
N VAL A 144 -13.18 11.02 9.46
CA VAL A 144 -13.54 11.28 8.08
C VAL A 144 -15.02 10.90 7.96
N ASP A 145 -15.89 11.90 7.82
CA ASP A 145 -17.30 11.67 7.49
C ASP A 145 -17.40 10.87 6.18
N ASP A 146 -17.94 9.65 6.30
CA ASP A 146 -17.96 8.61 5.26
C ASP A 146 -19.20 8.73 4.34
N SER A 147 -19.81 9.92 4.27
CA SER A 147 -21.02 10.23 3.50
C SER A 147 -20.91 10.08 1.98
N PHE A 148 -19.79 9.57 1.46
CA PHE A 148 -19.50 9.45 0.02
C PHE A 148 -19.79 8.07 -0.60
N THR A 149 -20.12 7.04 0.19
CA THR A 149 -20.42 5.69 -0.35
C THR A 149 -21.79 5.57 -1.04
N SER A 150 -22.60 6.64 -1.08
CA SER A 150 -24.01 6.59 -1.52
C SER A 150 -24.36 7.45 -2.74
N ARG A 151 -23.38 8.03 -3.47
CA ARG A 151 -23.68 8.68 -4.75
C ARG A 151 -23.58 7.67 -5.89
N GLU A 152 -24.72 7.07 -6.21
CA GLU A 152 -24.92 6.34 -7.47
C GLU A 152 -24.49 7.23 -8.64
N THR A 153 -23.63 6.68 -9.49
CA THR A 153 -23.10 7.35 -10.69
C THR A 153 -24.24 7.54 -11.69
N PRO A 154 -24.32 8.69 -12.41
CA PRO A 154 -25.40 8.95 -13.37
C PRO A 154 -25.41 7.99 -14.57
#